data_AF-A0A359EGS6-F1
#
_entry.id   AF-A0A359EGS6-F1
#
_cell.length_a   1.000
_cell.length_b   1.000
_cell.length_c   1.000
_cell.angle_alpha   90.00
_cell.angle_beta   90.00
_cell.angle_gamma   90.00
#
_symmetry.space_group_name_H-M   'P 1'
#
loop_
_entity.id
_entity.type
_entity.pdbx_description
1 polymer ?
#
loop_
_entity_poly.entity_id
_entity_poly.type
_entity_poly.pdbx_seq_one_letter_code
_entity_poly.pdbx_strand_id
1 'polypeptide(L)'
;MSRIQSWGKRPFVFVLWGSGLFVALTLVGMLIYPGGTHTDPANPGYAFFQNFFSDLGRFEAHNGTPNWLSAPLFFVALSFAGLGLVFFFIVSPQFFGESRLQRVLSVSGSLFGVISGFAYVGIAFAPADVSPGAHFRFVMLAFRSFLPAVIFYFVVILANRDYPNRYAVVYAVFSILLAAYILLITRGPGFDTAEGILIQATGQKIIVYAAIITVFVQSWGAKKLAGAGQPVSR
;
A
#
# COMPACT_ATOMS: atom_id res chain seq x y z
N MET A 1 -35.51 -7.74 6.83
CA MET A 1 -34.39 -6.95 7.40
C MET A 1 -33.15 -7.83 7.43
N SER A 2 -32.13 -7.60 6.60
CA SER A 2 -30.91 -8.43 6.69
C SER A 2 -29.64 -7.69 6.23
N ARG A 3 -29.09 -6.91 7.16
CA ARG A 3 -27.67 -6.91 7.59
C ARG A 3 -26.51 -6.66 6.61
N ILE A 4 -26.72 -6.17 5.38
CA ILE A 4 -25.60 -5.76 4.49
C ILE A 4 -25.81 -4.33 3.93
N GLN A 5 -26.30 -3.43 4.78
CA GLN A 5 -26.23 -1.96 4.58
C GLN A 5 -25.34 -1.29 5.64
N SER A 6 -24.64 -2.05 6.49
CA SER A 6 -24.23 -1.56 7.80
C SER A 6 -22.99 -0.65 7.83
N TRP A 7 -22.14 -0.65 6.81
CA TRP A 7 -20.86 0.05 6.89
C TRP A 7 -20.87 1.47 6.32
N GLY A 8 -21.89 1.82 5.52
CA GLY A 8 -22.01 3.14 4.90
C GLY A 8 -20.76 3.57 4.11
N LYS A 9 -20.63 4.88 3.86
CA LYS A 9 -19.48 5.46 3.13
C LYS A 9 -18.21 5.59 3.98
N ARG A 10 -18.31 5.38 5.30
CA ARG A 10 -17.28 5.79 6.28
C ARG A 10 -15.93 5.09 6.06
N PRO A 11 -15.86 3.76 5.82
CA PRO A 11 -14.57 3.09 5.58
C PRO A 11 -13.84 3.65 4.37
N PHE A 12 -14.55 3.89 3.25
CA PHE A 12 -13.93 4.47 2.06
C PHE A 12 -13.45 5.90 2.29
N VAL A 13 -14.19 6.70 3.07
CA VAL A 13 -13.74 8.04 3.46
C VAL A 13 -12.48 7.99 4.32
N PHE A 14 -12.40 7.05 5.27
CA PHE A 14 -11.19 6.83 6.06
C PHE A 14 -9.98 6.52 5.17
N VAL A 15 -10.14 5.67 4.16
CA VAL A 15 -9.05 5.32 3.24
C VAL A 15 -8.60 6.51 2.39
N LEU A 16 -9.54 7.35 1.92
CA LEU A 16 -9.20 8.57 1.17
C LEU A 16 -8.37 9.54 2.02
N TRP A 17 -8.78 9.78 3.27
CA TRP A 17 -8.02 10.61 4.21
C TRP A 17 -6.68 9.97 4.57
N GLY A 18 -6.64 8.66 4.81
CA GLY A 18 -5.41 7.92 5.11
C GLY A 18 -4.40 7.99 3.96
N SER A 19 -4.87 7.95 2.71
CA SER A 19 -4.02 8.11 1.52
C SER A 19 -3.42 9.53 1.44
N GLY A 20 -4.22 10.56 1.70
CA GLY A 20 -3.73 11.94 1.74
C GLY A 20 -2.76 12.18 2.90
N LEU A 21 -3.08 11.63 4.08
CA LEU A 21 -2.23 11.70 5.26
C LEU A 21 -0.89 10.99 5.01
N PHE A 22 -0.90 9.82 4.38
CA PHE A 22 0.32 9.10 4.02
C PHE A 22 1.26 9.97 3.19
N VAL A 23 0.75 10.61 2.12
CA VAL A 23 1.56 11.49 1.27
C VAL A 23 2.06 12.70 2.06
N ALA A 24 1.20 13.37 2.81
CA ALA A 24 1.59 14.57 3.56
C ALA A 24 2.68 14.28 4.61
N LEU A 25 2.47 13.26 5.45
CA LEU A 25 3.41 12.92 6.52
C LEU A 25 4.74 12.40 6.00
N THR A 26 4.73 11.61 4.91
CA THR A 26 5.97 11.09 4.33
C THR A 26 6.77 12.18 3.62
N LEU A 27 6.11 13.15 2.96
CA LEU A 27 6.79 14.33 2.41
C LEU A 27 7.42 15.18 3.51
N VAL A 28 6.69 15.45 4.59
CA VAL A 28 7.25 16.16 5.75
C VAL A 28 8.42 15.35 6.36
N GLY A 29 8.28 14.04 6.48
CA GLY A 29 9.35 13.14 6.92
C GLY A 29 10.61 13.25 6.07
N MET A 30 10.47 13.27 4.73
CA MET A 30 11.61 13.47 3.82
C MET A 30 12.31 14.81 4.04
N LEU A 31 11.56 15.90 4.29
CA LEU A 31 12.12 17.24 4.51
C LEU A 31 12.89 17.35 5.83
N ILE A 32 12.52 16.57 6.85
CA ILE A 32 13.12 16.62 8.19
C ILE A 32 13.98 15.39 8.52
N TYR A 33 14.26 14.55 7.53
CA TYR A 33 15.10 13.36 7.70
C TYR A 33 16.54 13.81 8.09
N PRO A 34 17.17 13.20 9.11
CA PRO A 34 18.45 13.68 9.63
C PRO A 34 19.61 13.64 8.63
N GLY A 35 19.62 12.67 7.72
CA GLY A 35 20.63 12.57 6.67
C GLY A 35 21.27 11.21 6.50
N GLY A 36 22.14 11.15 5.51
CA GLY A 36 22.86 9.97 5.09
C GLY A 36 22.06 9.10 4.12
N THR A 37 22.80 8.38 3.31
CA THR A 37 22.31 7.35 2.38
C THR A 37 23.09 6.06 2.63
N HIS A 38 22.68 4.96 2.02
CA HIS A 38 23.36 3.67 2.21
C HIS A 38 24.85 3.71 1.77
N THR A 39 25.18 4.50 0.75
CA THR A 39 26.54 4.64 0.20
C THR A 39 27.28 5.92 0.62
N ASP A 40 26.57 6.89 1.20
CA ASP A 40 27.15 8.16 1.63
C ASP A 40 26.48 8.63 2.93
N PRO A 41 27.06 8.29 4.09
CA PRO A 41 26.62 8.80 5.39
C PRO A 41 26.75 10.31 5.56
N ALA A 42 27.57 11.00 4.76
CA ALA A 42 27.75 12.45 4.86
C ALA A 42 26.69 13.26 4.10
N ASN A 43 25.84 12.59 3.29
CA ASN A 43 24.79 13.25 2.53
C ASN A 43 23.81 14.01 3.45
N PRO A 44 23.57 15.31 3.22
CA PRO A 44 22.64 16.08 4.04
C PRO A 44 21.18 15.70 3.71
N GLY A 45 20.42 15.31 4.74
CA GLY A 45 18.99 15.06 4.62
C GLY A 45 18.61 13.85 3.75
N TYR A 46 17.34 13.81 3.31
CA TYR A 46 16.81 12.72 2.48
C TYR A 46 17.14 12.93 1.00
N ALA A 47 17.85 11.98 0.41
CA ALA A 47 18.15 11.92 -1.00
C ALA A 47 17.15 11.00 -1.73
N PHE A 48 16.20 11.58 -2.46
CA PHE A 48 15.02 10.87 -2.99
C PHE A 48 15.35 9.62 -3.82
N PHE A 49 16.45 9.63 -4.56
CA PHE A 49 16.86 8.53 -5.43
C PHE A 49 17.87 7.58 -4.77
N GLN A 50 18.41 7.92 -3.61
CA GLN A 50 19.46 7.14 -2.93
C GLN A 50 19.04 6.56 -1.57
N ASN A 51 18.05 7.15 -0.91
CA ASN A 51 17.43 6.56 0.27
C ASN A 51 16.30 5.62 -0.15
N PHE A 52 16.03 4.56 0.59
CA PHE A 52 14.77 3.84 0.46
C PHE A 52 13.62 4.66 1.05
N PHE A 53 12.39 4.46 0.59
CA PHE A 53 11.19 5.04 1.20
C PHE A 53 11.07 4.65 2.68
N SER A 54 11.44 3.41 3.02
CA SER A 54 11.45 2.92 4.40
C SER A 54 12.55 3.49 5.28
N ASP A 55 13.55 4.19 4.72
CA ASP A 55 14.58 4.86 5.53
C ASP A 55 13.96 5.93 6.44
N LEU A 56 12.83 6.51 6.04
CA LEU A 56 12.05 7.46 6.83
C LEU A 56 11.65 6.89 8.20
N GLY A 57 11.51 5.57 8.31
CA GLY A 57 11.11 4.83 9.51
C GLY A 57 12.25 4.23 10.34
N ARG A 58 13.51 4.47 9.98
CA ARG A 58 14.65 4.03 10.80
C ARG A 58 14.70 4.79 12.11
N PHE A 59 15.15 4.18 13.20
CA PHE A 59 15.41 4.90 14.46
C PHE A 59 16.70 5.69 14.41
N GLU A 60 17.71 5.17 13.74
CA GLU A 60 18.95 5.87 13.42
C GLU A 60 19.07 6.05 11.90
N ALA A 61 19.26 7.29 11.46
CA ALA A 61 19.50 7.59 10.05
C ALA A 61 20.88 7.06 9.61
N HIS A 62 21.15 7.00 8.30
CA HIS A 62 22.42 6.42 7.81
C HIS A 62 23.66 7.22 8.23
N ASN A 63 23.49 8.48 8.62
CA ASN A 63 24.56 9.31 9.18
C ASN A 63 24.81 9.11 10.69
N GLY A 64 24.15 8.15 11.33
CA GLY A 64 24.27 7.87 12.77
C GLY A 64 23.43 8.79 13.66
N THR A 65 22.69 9.75 13.09
CA THR A 65 21.86 10.68 13.87
C THR A 65 20.52 10.02 14.23
N PRO A 66 20.05 10.15 15.48
CA PRO A 66 18.73 9.68 15.85
C PRO A 66 17.61 10.36 15.04
N ASN A 67 16.69 9.56 14.50
CA ASN A 67 15.63 9.98 13.61
C ASN A 67 14.27 10.12 14.33
N TRP A 68 14.24 10.94 15.39
CA TRP A 68 13.04 11.10 16.23
C TRP A 68 11.92 11.91 15.58
N LEU A 69 12.19 12.57 14.45
CA LEU A 69 11.21 13.39 13.76
C LEU A 69 10.58 12.66 12.57
N SER A 70 11.37 12.10 11.64
CA SER A 70 10.78 11.40 10.48
C SER A 70 10.20 10.03 10.86
N ALA A 71 10.81 9.28 11.79
CA ALA A 71 10.36 7.92 12.09
C ALA A 71 8.92 7.85 12.61
N PRO A 72 8.48 8.68 13.59
CA PRO A 72 7.09 8.67 14.03
C PRO A 72 6.10 9.05 12.92
N LEU A 73 6.47 9.98 12.03
CA LEU A 73 5.62 10.36 10.89
C LEU A 73 5.45 9.20 9.93
N PHE A 74 6.53 8.47 9.62
CA PHE A 74 6.47 7.25 8.81
C PHE A 74 5.61 6.17 9.48
N PHE A 75 5.73 5.98 10.79
CA PHE A 75 4.96 4.97 11.52
C PHE A 75 3.46 5.24 11.45
N VAL A 76 3.07 6.50 11.73
CA VAL A 76 1.67 6.92 11.64
C VAL A 76 1.18 6.80 10.20
N ALA A 77 1.92 7.32 9.24
CA ALA A 77 1.56 7.28 7.82
C ALA A 77 1.29 5.84 7.36
N LEU A 78 2.26 4.93 7.54
CA LEU A 78 2.17 3.58 7.03
C LEU A 78 1.16 2.74 7.82
N SER A 79 0.99 2.98 9.12
CA SER A 79 -0.05 2.33 9.92
C SER A 79 -1.45 2.71 9.45
N PHE A 80 -1.71 4.00 9.19
CA PHE A 80 -2.99 4.44 8.66
C PHE A 80 -3.26 3.93 7.24
N ALA A 81 -2.24 3.88 6.38
CA ALA A 81 -2.35 3.27 5.07
C ALA A 81 -2.66 1.77 5.15
N GLY A 82 -1.95 1.03 6.00
CA GLY A 82 -2.15 -0.41 6.23
C GLY A 82 -3.53 -0.74 6.82
N LEU A 83 -3.95 -0.02 7.87
CA LEU A 83 -5.28 -0.17 8.46
C LEU A 83 -6.39 0.25 7.48
N GLY A 84 -6.14 1.29 6.67
CA GLY A 84 -7.03 1.67 5.58
C GLY A 84 -7.23 0.53 4.59
N LEU A 85 -6.15 -0.13 4.20
CA LEU A 85 -6.18 -1.29 3.32
C LEU A 85 -6.97 -2.45 3.95
N VAL A 86 -6.76 -2.74 5.24
CA VAL A 86 -7.54 -3.74 5.98
C VAL A 86 -9.04 -3.42 5.91
N PHE A 87 -9.44 -2.20 6.27
CA PHE A 87 -10.85 -1.82 6.24
C PHE A 87 -11.44 -1.85 4.84
N PHE A 88 -10.69 -1.37 3.85
CA PHE A 88 -11.10 -1.41 2.44
C PHE A 88 -11.46 -2.83 2.02
N PHE A 89 -10.58 -3.80 2.29
CA PHE A 89 -10.80 -5.18 1.89
C PHE A 89 -11.84 -5.90 2.74
N ILE A 90 -12.01 -5.57 4.02
CA ILE A 90 -13.11 -6.13 4.84
C ILE A 90 -14.48 -5.77 4.24
N VAL A 91 -14.63 -4.54 3.75
CA VAL A 91 -15.95 -4.04 3.31
C VAL A 91 -16.20 -4.25 1.81
N SER A 92 -15.17 -4.44 1.00
CA SER A 92 -15.31 -4.54 -0.46
C SER A 92 -16.14 -5.73 -0.97
N PRO A 93 -16.21 -6.90 -0.30
CA PRO A 93 -17.08 -8.01 -0.74
C PRO A 93 -18.56 -7.66 -0.84
N GLN A 94 -19.02 -6.61 -0.15
CA GLN A 94 -20.44 -6.21 -0.18
C GLN A 94 -20.92 -5.81 -1.59
N PHE A 95 -20.01 -5.46 -2.50
CA PHE A 95 -20.35 -5.11 -3.88
C PHE A 95 -20.43 -6.32 -4.83
N PHE A 96 -20.05 -7.52 -4.39
CA PHE A 96 -19.79 -8.67 -5.27
C PHE A 96 -20.49 -9.94 -4.77
N GLY A 97 -21.81 -9.86 -4.61
CA GLY A 97 -22.64 -10.92 -4.00
C GLY A 97 -23.55 -11.70 -4.95
N GLU A 98 -23.70 -11.28 -6.20
CA GLU A 98 -24.77 -11.78 -7.10
C GLU A 98 -24.57 -13.23 -7.56
N SER A 99 -23.33 -13.68 -7.67
CA SER A 99 -23.00 -15.04 -8.09
C SER A 99 -21.99 -15.69 -7.16
N ARG A 100 -21.99 -17.03 -7.14
CA ARG A 100 -21.00 -17.82 -6.39
C ARG A 100 -19.57 -17.44 -6.79
N LEU A 101 -19.33 -17.21 -8.07
CA LEU A 101 -18.02 -16.78 -8.58
C LEU A 101 -17.63 -15.42 -7.98
N GLN A 102 -18.51 -14.42 -8.05
CA GLN A 102 -18.24 -13.09 -7.49
C GLN A 102 -17.92 -13.14 -5.99
N ARG A 103 -18.69 -13.94 -5.23
CA ARG A 103 -18.49 -14.10 -3.79
C ARG A 103 -17.15 -14.77 -3.45
N VAL A 104 -16.79 -15.84 -4.17
CA VAL A 104 -15.51 -16.53 -3.96
C VAL A 104 -14.34 -15.60 -4.28
N LEU A 105 -14.35 -14.96 -5.46
CA LEU A 105 -13.26 -14.06 -5.86
C LEU A 105 -13.09 -12.89 -4.89
N SER A 106 -14.18 -12.21 -4.51
CA SER A 106 -14.10 -11.06 -3.61
C SER A 106 -13.65 -11.43 -2.20
N VAL A 107 -14.12 -12.55 -1.64
CA VAL A 107 -13.68 -13.03 -0.32
C VAL A 107 -12.23 -13.48 -0.34
N SER A 108 -11.81 -14.24 -1.36
CA SER A 108 -10.40 -14.65 -1.51
C SER A 108 -9.49 -13.44 -1.68
N GLY A 109 -9.84 -12.49 -2.53
CA GLY A 109 -9.09 -11.24 -2.70
C GLY A 109 -9.01 -10.44 -1.41
N SER A 110 -10.10 -10.39 -0.63
CA SER A 110 -10.15 -9.67 0.64
C SER A 110 -9.24 -10.28 1.69
N LEU A 111 -9.19 -11.61 1.79
CA LEU A 111 -8.29 -12.30 2.71
C LEU A 111 -6.84 -11.90 2.46
N PHE A 112 -6.40 -11.95 1.20
CA PHE A 112 -5.06 -11.52 0.79
C PHE A 112 -4.82 -10.03 1.05
N GLY A 113 -5.81 -9.18 0.77
CA GLY A 113 -5.72 -7.74 1.00
C GLY A 113 -5.62 -7.36 2.49
N VAL A 114 -6.33 -8.07 3.37
CA VAL A 114 -6.23 -7.91 4.83
C VAL A 114 -4.85 -8.33 5.33
N ILE A 115 -4.32 -9.46 4.85
CA ILE A 115 -2.95 -9.91 5.17
C ILE A 115 -1.95 -8.82 4.75
N SER A 116 -2.11 -8.26 3.56
CA SER A 116 -1.25 -7.18 3.07
C SER A 116 -1.31 -5.94 3.95
N GLY A 117 -2.52 -5.51 4.32
CA GLY A 117 -2.73 -4.35 5.19
C GLY A 117 -2.05 -4.49 6.55
N PHE A 118 -2.21 -5.64 7.22
CA PHE A 118 -1.48 -5.90 8.46
C PHE A 118 0.03 -6.02 8.26
N ALA A 119 0.49 -6.57 7.14
CA ALA A 119 1.91 -6.61 6.83
C ALA A 119 2.51 -5.20 6.67
N TYR A 120 1.79 -4.25 6.04
CA TYR A 120 2.23 -2.84 6.00
C TYR A 120 2.31 -2.20 7.38
N VAL A 121 1.37 -2.48 8.29
CA VAL A 121 1.50 -2.08 9.70
C VAL A 121 2.74 -2.72 10.33
N GLY A 122 3.00 -4.00 10.05
CA GLY A 122 4.21 -4.69 10.50
C GLY A 122 5.51 -4.03 10.04
N ILE A 123 5.58 -3.53 8.80
CA ILE A 123 6.73 -2.76 8.30
C ILE A 123 6.95 -1.50 9.14
N ALA A 124 5.89 -0.81 9.53
CA ALA A 124 5.97 0.41 10.33
C ALA A 124 6.62 0.15 11.70
N PHE A 125 6.35 -1.00 12.31
CA PHE A 125 6.88 -1.37 13.63
C PHE A 125 8.12 -2.28 13.57
N ALA A 126 8.69 -2.49 12.39
CA ALA A 126 9.94 -3.22 12.20
C ALA A 126 10.97 -2.30 11.51
N PRO A 127 11.58 -1.33 12.21
CA PRO A 127 12.58 -0.44 11.62
C PRO A 127 13.73 -1.24 10.99
N ALA A 128 14.18 -0.81 9.82
CA ALA A 128 15.15 -1.54 9.01
C ALA A 128 16.55 -1.59 9.64
N ASP A 129 16.90 -0.61 10.46
CA ASP A 129 18.14 -0.51 11.24
C ASP A 129 18.14 -1.42 12.49
N VAL A 130 16.98 -1.62 13.11
CA VAL A 130 16.83 -2.45 14.32
C VAL A 130 16.58 -3.92 13.98
N SER A 131 15.75 -4.18 12.98
CA SER A 131 15.23 -5.52 12.68
C SER A 131 15.16 -5.81 11.18
N PRO A 132 16.28 -5.72 10.43
CA PRO A 132 16.29 -5.79 8.97
C PRO A 132 15.62 -7.05 8.41
N GLY A 133 15.83 -8.21 9.05
CA GLY A 133 15.19 -9.45 8.64
C GLY A 133 13.66 -9.46 8.84
N ALA A 134 13.17 -8.85 9.93
CA ALA A 134 11.74 -8.73 10.17
C ALA A 134 11.09 -7.73 9.21
N HIS A 135 11.74 -6.57 9.02
CA HIS A 135 11.37 -5.56 8.04
C HIS A 135 11.17 -6.17 6.65
N PHE A 136 12.19 -6.88 6.15
CA PHE A 136 12.14 -7.49 4.81
C PHE A 136 11.05 -8.56 4.70
N ARG A 137 10.83 -9.38 5.72
CA ARG A 137 9.73 -10.36 5.73
C ARG A 137 8.36 -9.69 5.63
N PHE A 138 8.13 -8.60 6.36
CA PHE A 138 6.88 -7.85 6.26
C PHE A 138 6.71 -7.17 4.90
N VAL A 139 7.78 -6.59 4.34
CA VAL A 139 7.79 -6.04 2.97
C VAL A 139 7.37 -7.10 1.95
N MET A 140 7.98 -8.28 2.01
CA MET A 140 7.67 -9.37 1.08
C MET A 140 6.27 -9.93 1.31
N LEU A 141 5.82 -10.06 2.56
CA LEU A 141 4.46 -10.48 2.88
C LEU A 141 3.44 -9.47 2.34
N ALA A 142 3.67 -8.17 2.53
CA ALA A 142 2.80 -7.10 2.07
C ALA A 142 2.62 -7.13 0.55
N PHE A 143 3.71 -7.14 -0.22
CA PHE A 143 3.62 -7.14 -1.69
C PHE A 143 3.12 -8.45 -2.28
N ARG A 144 3.61 -9.60 -1.79
CA ARG A 144 3.20 -10.92 -2.31
C ARG A 144 1.76 -11.27 -2.01
N SER A 145 1.20 -10.77 -0.90
CA SER A 145 -0.24 -10.91 -0.62
C SER A 145 -1.07 -9.85 -1.35
N PHE A 146 -0.55 -8.64 -1.58
CA PHE A 146 -1.32 -7.63 -2.29
C PHE A 146 -1.57 -8.00 -3.76
N LEU A 147 -0.60 -8.64 -4.41
CA LEU A 147 -0.70 -9.03 -5.83
C LEU A 147 -1.90 -9.94 -6.12
N PRO A 148 -2.10 -11.10 -5.45
CA PRO A 148 -3.29 -11.91 -5.66
C PRO A 148 -4.56 -11.15 -5.26
N ALA A 149 -4.53 -10.30 -4.22
CA ALA A 149 -5.69 -9.49 -3.85
C ALA A 149 -6.18 -8.63 -5.01
N VAL A 150 -5.28 -7.89 -5.66
CA VAL A 150 -5.64 -7.00 -6.77
C VAL A 150 -6.00 -7.77 -8.05
N ILE A 151 -5.42 -8.95 -8.28
CA ILE A 151 -5.82 -9.83 -9.39
C ILE A 151 -7.24 -10.38 -9.18
N PHE A 152 -7.56 -10.86 -7.97
CA PHE A 152 -8.93 -11.31 -7.66
C PHE A 152 -9.95 -10.19 -7.84
N TYR A 153 -9.62 -8.99 -7.37
CA TYR A 153 -10.52 -7.83 -7.52
C TYR A 153 -10.60 -7.31 -8.96
N PHE A 154 -9.54 -7.42 -9.75
CA PHE A 154 -9.59 -7.17 -11.18
C PHE A 154 -10.62 -8.10 -11.85
N VAL A 155 -10.52 -9.41 -11.62
CA VAL A 155 -11.42 -10.40 -12.22
C VAL A 155 -12.86 -10.23 -11.72
N VAL A 156 -13.06 -9.95 -10.42
CA VAL A 156 -14.42 -9.81 -9.87
C VAL A 156 -15.15 -8.58 -10.39
N ILE A 157 -14.43 -7.49 -10.65
CA ILE A 157 -15.01 -6.29 -11.28
C ILE A 157 -15.42 -6.59 -12.71
N LEU A 158 -14.58 -7.26 -13.50
CA LEU A 158 -14.94 -7.65 -14.88
C LEU A 158 -16.15 -8.60 -14.94
N ALA A 159 -16.34 -9.41 -13.90
CA ALA A 159 -17.46 -10.33 -13.75
C ALA A 159 -18.75 -9.68 -13.19
N ASN A 160 -18.72 -8.39 -12.85
CA ASN A 160 -19.88 -7.67 -12.31
C ASN A 160 -20.30 -6.56 -13.30
N ARG A 161 -21.54 -6.64 -13.79
CA ARG A 161 -22.06 -5.72 -14.82
C ARG A 161 -22.35 -4.31 -14.28
N ASP A 162 -22.63 -4.20 -12.99
CA ASP A 162 -23.01 -2.95 -12.33
C ASP A 162 -21.80 -2.18 -11.75
N TYR A 163 -20.63 -2.83 -11.72
CA TYR A 163 -19.37 -2.22 -11.30
C TYR A 163 -18.57 -1.71 -12.52
N PRO A 164 -18.25 -0.40 -12.62
CA PRO A 164 -17.59 0.14 -13.81
C PRO A 164 -16.18 -0.43 -14.08
N ASN A 165 -15.97 -0.96 -15.29
CA ASN A 165 -14.69 -1.57 -15.72
C ASN A 165 -13.46 -0.65 -15.65
N ARG A 166 -13.63 0.68 -15.59
CA ARG A 166 -12.50 1.61 -15.37
C ARG A 166 -11.74 1.30 -14.07
N TYR A 167 -12.41 0.77 -13.06
CA TYR A 167 -11.77 0.37 -11.80
C TYR A 167 -11.01 -0.96 -11.95
N ALA A 168 -11.42 -1.86 -12.84
CA ALA A 168 -10.63 -3.03 -13.20
C ALA A 168 -9.32 -2.62 -13.90
N VAL A 169 -9.36 -1.64 -14.82
CA VAL A 169 -8.15 -1.13 -15.49
C VAL A 169 -7.11 -0.63 -14.50
N VAL A 170 -7.53 0.09 -13.44
CA VAL A 170 -6.63 0.54 -12.38
C VAL A 170 -5.95 -0.65 -11.68
N TYR A 171 -6.68 -1.71 -11.35
CA TYR A 171 -6.08 -2.92 -10.77
C TYR A 171 -5.19 -3.69 -11.77
N ALA A 172 -5.51 -3.69 -13.06
CA ALA A 172 -4.69 -4.33 -14.08
C ALA A 172 -3.32 -3.63 -14.22
N VAL A 173 -3.31 -2.30 -14.31
CA VAL A 173 -2.05 -1.53 -14.36
C VAL A 173 -1.25 -1.74 -13.08
N PHE A 174 -1.90 -1.65 -11.92
CA PHE A 174 -1.22 -1.81 -10.65
C PHE A 174 -0.67 -3.23 -10.44
N SER A 175 -1.38 -4.29 -10.88
CA SER A 175 -0.90 -5.66 -10.76
C SER A 175 0.36 -5.91 -11.60
N ILE A 176 0.45 -5.31 -12.80
CA ILE A 176 1.66 -5.36 -13.63
C ILE A 176 2.82 -4.65 -12.93
N LEU A 177 2.61 -3.44 -12.43
CA LEU A 177 3.65 -2.68 -11.70
C LEU A 177 4.11 -3.44 -10.45
N LEU A 178 3.18 -4.02 -9.70
CA LEU A 178 3.47 -4.78 -8.49
C LEU A 178 4.23 -6.06 -8.80
N ALA A 179 3.85 -6.80 -9.85
CA ALA A 179 4.59 -7.97 -10.31
C ALA A 179 6.02 -7.59 -10.75
N ALA A 180 6.16 -6.50 -11.52
CA ALA A 180 7.47 -5.99 -11.93
C ALA A 180 8.33 -5.59 -10.72
N TYR A 181 7.75 -4.93 -9.72
CA TYR A 181 8.48 -4.57 -8.51
C TYR A 181 8.86 -5.78 -7.66
N ILE A 182 7.99 -6.79 -7.54
CA ILE A 182 8.33 -8.06 -6.86
C ILE A 182 9.49 -8.75 -7.57
N LEU A 183 9.54 -8.72 -8.91
CA LEU A 183 10.70 -9.21 -9.66
C LEU A 183 11.94 -8.36 -9.38
N LEU A 184 11.80 -7.03 -9.36
CA LEU A 184 12.90 -6.11 -9.09
C LEU A 184 13.54 -6.35 -7.71
N ILE A 185 12.74 -6.44 -6.65
CA ILE A 185 13.25 -6.60 -5.29
C ILE A 185 13.82 -8.01 -5.04
N THR A 186 13.45 -9.01 -5.85
CA THR A 186 13.90 -10.41 -5.65
C THR A 186 14.98 -10.88 -6.62
N ARG A 187 15.05 -10.27 -7.81
CA ARG A 187 15.96 -10.68 -8.91
C ARG A 187 16.67 -9.51 -9.58
N GLY A 188 16.34 -8.27 -9.21
CA GLY A 188 17.03 -7.09 -9.70
C GLY A 188 18.43 -6.92 -9.10
N PRO A 189 19.11 -5.82 -9.45
CA PRO A 189 20.44 -5.54 -8.90
C PRO A 189 20.37 -5.40 -7.37
N GLY A 190 21.44 -5.81 -6.69
CA GLY A 190 21.63 -5.53 -5.27
C GLY A 190 21.73 -4.02 -5.00
N PHE A 191 21.75 -3.63 -3.73
CA PHE A 191 21.88 -2.22 -3.33
C PHE A 191 23.31 -1.88 -2.85
N ASP A 192 24.30 -2.68 -3.24
CA ASP A 192 25.72 -2.47 -2.89
C ASP A 192 26.41 -1.46 -3.82
N THR A 193 25.79 -1.11 -4.95
CA THR A 193 26.31 -0.14 -5.91
C THR A 193 25.39 1.07 -6.02
N ALA A 194 25.93 2.23 -6.44
CA ALA A 194 25.15 3.45 -6.62
C ALA A 194 24.01 3.27 -7.64
N GLU A 195 24.27 2.55 -8.73
CA GLU A 195 23.26 2.23 -9.75
C GLU A 195 22.18 1.28 -9.20
N GLY A 196 22.58 0.25 -8.46
CA GLY A 196 21.66 -0.69 -7.83
C GLY A 196 20.73 -0.02 -6.83
N ILE A 197 21.28 0.86 -5.98
CA ILE A 197 20.50 1.71 -5.07
C ILE A 197 19.53 2.59 -5.86
N LEU A 198 20.00 3.30 -6.88
CA LEU A 198 19.16 4.17 -7.71
C LEU A 198 17.94 3.40 -8.24
N ILE A 199 18.18 2.22 -8.82
CA ILE A 199 17.13 1.36 -9.39
C ILE A 199 16.16 0.89 -8.30
N GLN A 200 16.66 0.33 -7.20
CA GLN A 200 15.83 -0.25 -6.14
C GLN A 200 15.03 0.83 -5.40
N ALA A 201 15.69 1.92 -5.03
CA ALA A 201 15.08 3.07 -4.38
C ALA A 201 13.99 3.67 -5.27
N THR A 202 14.26 3.90 -6.56
CA THR A 202 13.27 4.45 -7.50
C THR A 202 12.08 3.51 -7.70
N GLY A 203 12.35 2.22 -7.93
CA GLY A 203 11.29 1.20 -8.06
C GLY A 203 10.38 1.17 -6.83
N GLN A 204 10.95 1.32 -5.63
CA GLN A 204 10.17 1.36 -4.40
C GLN A 204 9.24 2.57 -4.34
N LYS A 205 9.69 3.77 -4.75
CA LYS A 205 8.81 4.97 -4.77
C LYS A 205 7.67 4.77 -5.74
N ILE A 206 7.99 4.27 -6.94
CA ILE A 206 6.99 4.02 -7.99
C ILE A 206 5.90 3.09 -7.43
N ILE A 207 6.27 1.94 -6.86
CA ILE A 207 5.26 1.00 -6.39
C ILE A 207 4.48 1.51 -5.17
N VAL A 208 5.14 2.23 -4.25
CA VAL A 208 4.50 2.82 -3.07
C VAL A 208 3.45 3.86 -3.49
N TYR A 209 3.81 4.80 -4.36
CA TYR A 209 2.85 5.80 -4.83
C TYR A 209 1.77 5.18 -5.72
N ALA A 210 2.10 4.20 -6.56
CA ALA A 210 1.11 3.47 -7.34
C ALA A 210 0.10 2.73 -6.45
N ALA A 211 0.53 2.16 -5.32
CA ALA A 211 -0.35 1.51 -4.35
C ALA A 211 -1.32 2.52 -3.71
N ILE A 212 -0.80 3.66 -3.25
CA ILE A 212 -1.62 4.73 -2.65
C ILE A 212 -2.65 5.27 -3.65
N ILE A 213 -2.23 5.58 -4.88
CA ILE A 213 -3.12 6.05 -5.95
C ILE A 213 -4.20 5.01 -6.26
N THR A 214 -3.81 3.73 -6.38
CA THR A 214 -4.74 2.63 -6.65
C THR A 214 -5.80 2.57 -5.56
N VAL A 215 -5.40 2.47 -4.30
CA VAL A 215 -6.32 2.35 -3.17
C VAL A 215 -7.21 3.59 -3.03
N PHE A 216 -6.68 4.79 -3.31
CA PHE A 216 -7.44 6.04 -3.35
C PHE A 216 -8.54 6.01 -4.43
N VAL A 217 -8.18 5.68 -5.68
CA VAL A 217 -9.13 5.64 -6.81
C VAL A 217 -10.22 4.60 -6.57
N GLN A 218 -9.84 3.41 -6.08
CA GLN A 218 -10.78 2.34 -5.75
C GLN A 218 -11.75 2.75 -4.63
N SER A 219 -11.22 3.39 -3.58
CA SER A 219 -12.03 3.89 -2.47
C SER A 219 -12.97 5.01 -2.88
N TRP A 220 -12.55 5.92 -3.77
CA TRP A 220 -13.44 6.90 -4.36
C TRP A 220 -14.56 6.20 -5.13
N GLY A 221 -14.21 5.24 -6.00
CA GLY A 221 -15.18 4.50 -6.78
C GLY A 221 -16.23 3.81 -5.92
N ALA A 222 -15.79 3.03 -4.95
CA ALA A 222 -16.63 2.33 -3.99
C ALA A 222 -17.53 3.30 -3.19
N LYS A 223 -17.00 4.46 -2.75
CA LYS A 223 -17.78 5.50 -2.04
C LYS A 223 -18.92 6.06 -2.91
N LYS A 224 -18.68 6.28 -4.21
CA LYS A 224 -19.70 6.76 -5.16
C LYS A 224 -20.81 5.73 -5.33
N LEU A 225 -20.44 4.47 -5.55
CA LEU A 225 -21.38 3.36 -5.74
C LEU A 225 -22.23 3.12 -4.48
N ALA A 226 -21.60 3.09 -3.30
CA ALA A 226 -22.30 3.01 -2.01
C ALA A 226 -23.23 4.20 -1.73
N GLY A 227 -23.02 5.34 -2.41
CA GLY A 227 -23.80 6.55 -2.24
C GLY A 227 -24.96 6.75 -3.19
N ALA A 228 -24.89 6.13 -4.35
CA ALA A 228 -25.94 6.20 -5.36
C ALA A 228 -27.16 5.33 -5.00
N GLY A 229 -27.13 4.63 -3.86
CA GLY A 229 -28.18 3.69 -3.49
C GLY A 229 -28.36 2.59 -4.54
N GLN A 230 -27.30 2.26 -5.30
CA GLN A 230 -27.35 1.12 -6.21
C GLN A 230 -27.90 -0.05 -5.42
N PRO A 231 -29.03 -0.62 -5.84
CA PRO A 231 -29.65 -1.69 -5.09
C PRO A 231 -28.58 -2.78 -4.97
N VAL A 232 -28.25 -3.14 -3.73
CA VAL A 232 -27.60 -4.41 -3.45
C VAL A 232 -28.64 -5.43 -3.88
N SER A 233 -28.56 -5.86 -5.14
CA SER A 233 -29.56 -6.72 -5.75
C SER A 233 -29.59 -8.03 -4.96
N ARG A 234 -30.83 -8.39 -4.61
CA ARG A 234 -31.20 -9.51 -3.74
C ARG A 234 -30.65 -10.84 -4.22
#